data_AF-A0A9Q0MIF5-F1
#
_entry.id   AF-A0A9Q0MIF5-F1
#
_cell.length_a   1.000
_cell.length_b   1.000
_cell.length_c   1.000
_cell.angle_alpha   90.00
_cell.angle_beta   90.00
_cell.angle_gamma   90.00
#
_symmetry.space_group_name_H-M   'P 1'
#
loop_
_entity.id
_entity.type
_entity.pdbx_description
1 polymer ?
#
loop_
_entity_poly.entity_id
_entity_poly.type
_entity_poly.pdbx_seq_one_letter_code
_entity_poly.pdbx_strand_id
1 'polypeptide(L)'
;MEYDNQLFAESKSRSMSHYTDDPSEVNSLFDEVVYGKAGAVLRMFMHAFTENSFRKGLKYYLTDNAYDSVTEEDLFDGLKLAVKEDGTLDENLSVHEIFSSWSNQAGLPLLTVNRNYSDNTIQITQESCVDKSSKHASWWIPYNFDTANNIEQNKTTPDGWLAKGVQSMVIRPTEQKSWSTNDWVIFNRQQTGYYRVLYDERNYQMILDDYKSGRIEKIHSLNRAQLMDDLGYFARSGRLPYSLFFEFFKQIAHGTDKATITGSNGKITDLLNFEKS
;
A
#
# COMPACT_ATOMS: atom_id res chain seq x y z
N MET A 1 -10.38 21.96 14.19
CA MET A 1 -9.42 21.76 13.10
C MET A 1 -9.88 20.52 12.35
N GLU A 2 -10.78 20.75 11.40
CA GLU A 2 -11.18 19.73 10.43
C GLU A 2 -9.95 19.38 9.60
N TYR A 3 -9.53 18.12 9.63
CA TYR A 3 -8.64 17.59 8.62
C TYR A 3 -9.49 17.45 7.36
N ASP A 4 -9.29 18.39 6.44
CA ASP A 4 -9.87 18.32 5.10
C ASP A 4 -9.27 17.08 4.43
N ASN A 5 -10.09 16.04 4.26
CA ASN A 5 -9.74 14.79 3.57
C ASN A 5 -9.74 15.00 2.04
N GLN A 6 -9.23 16.14 1.58
CA GLN A 6 -9.05 16.41 0.17
C GLN A 6 -7.99 15.47 -0.41
N LEU A 7 -8.48 14.38 -0.98
CA LEU A 7 -7.95 13.75 -2.18
C LEU A 7 -6.47 13.35 -2.12
N PHE A 8 -6.22 12.11 -1.68
CA PHE A 8 -4.99 11.33 -1.91
C PHE A 8 -4.64 11.09 -3.42
N ALA A 9 -5.06 11.96 -4.34
CA ALA A 9 -4.89 11.74 -5.78
C ALA A 9 -4.79 12.99 -6.67
N GLU A 10 -4.97 14.23 -6.21
CA GLU A 10 -5.10 15.37 -7.16
C GLU A 10 -4.16 16.57 -6.95
N SER A 11 -3.31 16.61 -5.94
CA SER A 11 -2.34 17.72 -5.77
C SER A 11 -0.92 17.26 -6.15
N LYS A 12 -0.29 17.99 -7.09
CA LYS A 12 1.12 17.89 -7.58
C LYS A 12 1.87 16.62 -7.16
N SER A 13 1.85 15.60 -8.03
CA SER A 13 2.68 14.41 -7.80
C SER A 13 4.15 14.72 -8.12
N ARG A 14 4.98 14.84 -7.09
CA ARG A 14 6.44 14.92 -7.20
C ARG A 14 7.13 13.75 -6.48
N SER A 15 8.41 13.57 -6.79
CA SER A 15 9.30 12.70 -6.00
C SER A 15 9.45 13.24 -4.57
N MET A 16 9.73 12.35 -3.62
CA MET A 16 10.01 12.76 -2.24
C MET A 16 11.31 13.57 -2.19
N SER A 17 12.34 13.04 -2.86
CA SER A 17 13.61 13.71 -3.10
C SER A 17 13.45 14.63 -4.32
N HIS A 18 13.43 15.93 -4.07
CA HIS A 18 13.24 16.95 -5.10
C HIS A 18 14.23 18.09 -4.88
N TYR A 19 15.04 18.37 -5.89
CA TYR A 19 15.99 19.48 -5.86
C TYR A 19 15.27 20.80 -6.13
N THR A 20 15.57 21.83 -5.34
CA THR A 20 15.19 23.22 -5.64
C THR A 20 16.31 24.15 -5.17
N ASP A 21 16.55 25.22 -5.92
CA ASP A 21 17.45 26.31 -5.60
C ASP A 21 16.71 27.66 -5.48
N ASP A 22 15.40 27.67 -5.72
CA ASP A 22 14.54 28.85 -5.59
C ASP A 22 13.98 28.96 -4.16
N PRO A 23 14.34 30.02 -3.39
CA PRO A 23 13.83 30.23 -2.04
C PRO A 23 12.29 30.28 -1.95
N SER A 24 11.62 30.68 -3.03
CA SER A 24 10.15 30.72 -3.08
C SER A 24 9.52 29.34 -3.22
N GLU A 25 10.23 28.38 -3.82
CA GLU A 25 9.81 26.99 -3.93
C GLU A 25 10.10 26.16 -2.68
N VAL A 26 11.09 26.55 -1.87
CA VAL A 26 11.42 25.84 -0.61
C VAL A 26 10.20 25.72 0.30
N ASN A 27 9.42 26.80 0.45
CA ASN A 27 8.19 26.76 1.24
C ASN A 27 7.13 25.83 0.65
N SER A 28 7.12 25.66 -0.69
CA SER A 28 6.19 24.77 -1.38
C SER A 28 6.53 23.28 -1.22
N LEU A 29 7.75 22.94 -0.77
CA LEU A 29 8.15 21.57 -0.49
C LEU A 29 7.57 21.02 0.82
N PHE A 30 7.07 21.89 1.71
CA PHE A 30 6.38 21.48 2.94
C PHE A 30 4.92 21.08 2.65
N ASP A 31 4.75 20.08 1.80
CA ASP A 31 3.47 19.57 1.30
C ASP A 31 3.16 18.15 1.80
N GLU A 32 2.05 17.57 1.31
CA GLU A 32 1.64 16.21 1.65
C GLU A 32 2.62 15.13 1.19
N VAL A 33 3.52 15.41 0.22
CA VAL A 33 4.51 14.45 -0.23
C VAL A 33 5.58 14.25 0.85
N VAL A 34 6.08 15.33 1.45
CA VAL A 34 7.13 15.26 2.49
C VAL A 34 6.60 14.77 3.83
N TYR A 35 5.32 14.99 4.15
CA TYR A 35 4.74 14.51 5.41
C TYR A 35 3.96 13.20 5.26
N GLY A 36 2.97 13.17 4.37
CA GLY A 36 2.06 12.03 4.20
C GLY A 36 2.73 10.85 3.49
N LYS A 37 3.24 11.06 2.27
CA LYS A 37 3.87 9.99 1.49
C LYS A 37 5.15 9.48 2.16
N ALA A 38 6.06 10.37 2.55
CA ALA A 38 7.31 9.95 3.17
C ALA A 38 7.09 9.19 4.48
N GLY A 39 6.20 9.65 5.36
CA GLY A 39 5.86 8.96 6.60
C GLY A 39 5.28 7.56 6.34
N ALA A 40 4.38 7.42 5.36
CA ALA A 40 3.79 6.13 5.00
C ALA A 40 4.82 5.17 4.38
N VAL A 41 5.73 5.66 3.53
CA VAL A 41 6.81 4.85 2.94
C VAL A 41 7.82 4.41 4.01
N LEU A 42 8.20 5.29 4.95
CA LEU A 42 9.05 4.89 6.07
C LEU A 42 8.38 3.84 6.95
N ARG A 43 7.08 3.98 7.26
CA ARG A 43 6.32 2.96 7.99
C ARG A 43 6.28 1.63 7.22
N MET A 44 6.05 1.66 5.91
CA MET A 44 6.08 0.46 5.08
C MET A 44 7.41 -0.27 5.19
N PHE A 45 8.54 0.45 5.13
CA PHE A 45 9.86 -0.16 5.26
C PHE A 45 10.22 -0.60 6.67
N MET A 46 9.69 0.06 7.69
CA MET A 46 9.76 -0.44 9.07
C MET A 46 9.10 -1.81 9.20
N HIS A 47 7.95 -2.03 8.54
CA HIS A 47 7.34 -3.37 8.48
C HIS A 47 8.13 -4.33 7.59
N ALA A 48 8.61 -3.85 6.43
CA ALA A 48 9.31 -4.68 5.46
C ALA A 48 10.64 -5.27 6.00
N PHE A 49 11.40 -4.47 6.75
CA PHE A 49 12.68 -4.85 7.34
C PHE A 49 12.59 -5.28 8.80
N THR A 50 11.38 -5.35 9.37
CA THR A 50 11.10 -5.46 10.81
C THR A 50 11.43 -4.19 11.60
N GLU A 51 10.63 -3.94 12.64
CA GLU A 51 10.80 -2.77 13.50
C GLU A 51 12.17 -2.74 14.19
N ASN A 52 12.67 -3.91 14.60
CA ASN A 52 13.97 -4.02 15.28
C ASN A 52 15.12 -3.58 14.37
N SER A 53 15.22 -4.13 13.15
CA SER A 53 16.27 -3.74 12.21
C SER A 53 16.11 -2.29 11.76
N PHE A 54 14.88 -1.83 11.57
CA PHE A 54 14.63 -0.43 11.20
C PHE A 54 15.11 0.53 12.28
N ARG A 55 14.74 0.31 13.56
CA ARG A 55 15.20 1.14 14.69
C ARG A 55 16.72 1.06 14.87
N LYS A 56 17.31 -0.12 14.67
CA LYS A 56 18.76 -0.32 14.70
C LYS A 56 19.46 0.48 13.59
N GLY A 57 18.92 0.47 12.37
CA GLY A 57 19.45 1.25 11.26
C GLY A 57 19.33 2.76 11.47
N LEU A 58 18.23 3.22 12.07
CA LEU A 58 18.10 4.63 12.50
C LEU A 58 19.17 5.01 13.53
N LYS A 59 19.51 4.09 14.45
CA LYS A 59 20.59 4.33 15.42
C LYS A 59 21.93 4.50 14.71
N TYR A 60 22.25 3.65 13.72
CA TYR A 60 23.48 3.79 12.92
C TYR A 60 23.49 5.12 12.17
N TYR A 61 22.44 5.40 11.41
CA TYR A 61 22.27 6.66 10.69
C TYR A 61 22.49 7.90 11.58
N LEU A 62 21.83 7.97 12.74
CA LEU A 62 21.95 9.12 13.65
C LEU A 62 23.33 9.22 14.33
N THR A 63 23.99 8.09 14.59
CA THR A 63 25.30 8.08 15.26
C THR A 63 26.40 8.46 14.28
N ASP A 64 26.35 7.93 13.06
CA ASP A 64 27.39 8.11 12.05
C ASP A 64 27.36 9.51 11.43
N ASN A 65 26.19 10.16 11.41
CA ASN A 65 25.98 11.49 10.84
C ASN A 65 25.76 12.58 11.91
N ALA A 66 26.18 12.33 13.15
CA ALA A 66 25.97 13.26 14.24
C ALA A 66 26.67 14.60 13.97
N TYR A 67 25.91 15.69 14.09
CA TYR A 67 26.37 17.08 13.90
C TYR A 67 26.72 17.50 12.47
N ASP A 68 26.44 16.65 11.47
CA ASP A 68 26.65 16.92 10.05
C ASP A 68 25.34 17.01 9.27
N SER A 69 25.44 17.43 8.00
CA SER A 69 24.32 17.43 7.05
C SER A 69 24.24 16.08 6.35
N VAL A 70 23.03 15.69 5.96
CA VAL A 70 22.72 14.35 5.43
C VAL A 70 21.97 14.41 4.10
N THR A 71 22.02 13.30 3.38
CA THR A 71 21.25 12.98 2.19
C THR A 71 20.41 11.72 2.43
N GLU A 72 19.58 11.31 1.47
CA GLU A 72 18.80 10.07 1.58
C GLU A 72 19.69 8.81 1.63
N GLU A 73 20.85 8.86 0.98
CA GLU A 73 21.81 7.75 0.91
C GLU A 73 22.35 7.39 2.31
N ASP A 74 22.60 8.40 3.16
CA ASP A 74 23.10 8.21 4.52
C ASP A 74 22.10 7.40 5.39
N LEU A 75 20.79 7.64 5.20
CA LEU A 75 19.73 6.83 5.83
C LEU A 75 19.74 5.40 5.29
N PHE A 76 19.90 5.23 3.98
CA PHE A 76 19.91 3.92 3.34
C PHE A 76 21.11 3.08 3.77
N ASP A 77 22.28 3.69 3.99
CA ASP A 77 23.47 3.03 4.53
C ASP A 77 23.27 2.52 5.96
N GLY A 78 22.70 3.34 6.84
CA GLY A 78 22.36 2.91 8.21
C GLY A 78 21.40 1.72 8.23
N LEU A 79 20.35 1.77 7.39
CA LEU A 79 19.39 0.67 7.26
C LEU A 79 20.01 -0.58 6.64
N LYS A 80 20.83 -0.43 5.59
CA LYS A 80 21.58 -1.52 4.94
C LYS A 80 22.44 -2.29 5.94
N LEU A 81 23.15 -1.59 6.82
CA LEU A 81 23.96 -2.23 7.85
C LEU A 81 23.10 -3.08 8.80
N ALA A 82 21.99 -2.52 9.29
CA ALA A 82 21.11 -3.21 10.22
C ALA A 82 20.42 -4.44 9.60
N VAL A 83 19.87 -4.34 8.39
CA VAL A 83 19.19 -5.48 7.74
C VAL A 83 20.14 -6.60 7.38
N LYS A 84 21.40 -6.26 7.02
CA LYS A 84 22.45 -7.24 6.76
C LYS A 84 22.84 -7.99 8.03
N GLU A 85 23.03 -7.28 9.15
CA GLU A 85 23.38 -7.91 10.42
C GLU A 85 22.27 -8.80 10.98
N ASP A 86 21.01 -8.38 10.81
CA ASP A 86 19.86 -9.11 11.34
C ASP A 86 19.30 -10.18 10.37
N GLY A 87 19.79 -10.20 9.12
CA GLY A 87 19.32 -11.12 8.07
C GLY A 87 17.86 -10.91 7.66
N THR A 88 17.35 -9.68 7.77
CA THR A 88 15.92 -9.36 7.51
C THR A 88 15.62 -9.02 6.06
N LEU A 89 16.64 -8.91 5.22
CA LEU A 89 16.54 -8.73 3.77
C LEU A 89 17.45 -9.72 3.06
N ASP A 90 16.99 -10.29 1.94
CA ASP A 90 17.81 -11.14 1.07
C ASP A 90 19.08 -10.39 0.62
N GLU A 91 20.23 -11.06 0.68
CA GLU A 91 21.52 -10.46 0.33
C GLU A 91 21.60 -9.97 -1.12
N ASN A 92 20.75 -10.50 -2.01
CA ASN A 92 20.65 -10.08 -3.40
C ASN A 92 19.84 -8.78 -3.59
N LEU A 93 19.16 -8.30 -2.55
CA LEU A 93 18.35 -7.09 -2.60
C LEU A 93 19.11 -5.89 -2.03
N SER A 94 19.15 -4.81 -2.80
CA SER A 94 19.78 -3.56 -2.36
C SER A 94 18.78 -2.64 -1.66
N VAL A 95 19.05 -2.29 -0.40
CA VAL A 95 18.27 -1.27 0.33
C VAL A 95 18.19 0.05 -0.45
N HIS A 96 19.29 0.46 -1.08
CA HIS A 96 19.36 1.69 -1.87
C HIS A 96 18.43 1.64 -3.07
N GLU A 97 18.44 0.55 -3.84
CA GLU A 97 17.56 0.39 -5.00
C GLU A 97 16.09 0.32 -4.60
N ILE A 98 15.81 -0.36 -3.48
CA ILE A 98 14.46 -0.46 -2.93
C ILE A 98 13.96 0.94 -2.56
N PHE A 99 14.63 1.68 -1.68
CA PHE A 99 14.17 3.00 -1.26
C PHE A 99 14.14 4.02 -2.40
N SER A 100 15.19 4.04 -3.24
CA SER A 100 15.27 4.94 -4.40
C SER A 100 14.10 4.75 -5.37
N SER A 101 13.54 3.54 -5.47
CA SER A 101 12.36 3.31 -6.30
C SER A 101 11.12 4.08 -5.82
N TRP A 102 11.08 4.48 -4.53
CA TRP A 102 9.99 5.26 -3.93
C TRP A 102 10.32 6.73 -3.77
N SER A 103 11.56 7.06 -3.38
CA SER A 103 11.96 8.45 -3.13
C SER A 103 12.11 9.25 -4.43
N ASN A 104 12.65 8.64 -5.48
CA ASN A 104 12.98 9.29 -6.74
C ASN A 104 11.87 9.21 -7.80
N GLN A 105 10.68 8.69 -7.44
CA GLN A 105 9.55 8.60 -8.35
C GLN A 105 8.27 9.22 -7.76
N ALA A 106 7.61 10.05 -8.55
CA ALA A 106 6.28 10.56 -8.25
C ALA A 106 5.21 9.46 -8.32
N GLY A 107 4.07 9.70 -7.70
CA GLY A 107 2.90 8.83 -7.80
C GLY A 107 2.77 7.79 -6.69
N LEU A 108 1.76 6.95 -6.90
CA LEU A 108 1.26 5.91 -6.02
C LEU A 108 1.12 4.62 -6.85
N PRO A 109 1.69 3.49 -6.44
CA PRO A 109 1.49 2.23 -7.15
C PRO A 109 0.06 1.71 -6.99
N LEU A 110 -0.43 1.10 -8.07
CA LEU A 110 -1.61 0.25 -8.08
C LEU A 110 -1.16 -1.20 -8.27
N LEU A 111 -1.52 -2.07 -7.34
CA LEU A 111 -1.33 -3.50 -7.45
C LEU A 111 -2.65 -4.15 -7.90
N THR A 112 -2.70 -4.64 -9.14
CA THR A 112 -3.84 -5.42 -9.64
C THR A 112 -3.61 -6.90 -9.37
N VAL A 113 -4.54 -7.53 -8.66
CA VAL A 113 -4.54 -8.93 -8.24
C VAL A 113 -5.60 -9.68 -9.04
N ASN A 114 -5.16 -10.46 -10.01
CA ASN A 114 -6.02 -11.31 -10.83
C ASN A 114 -5.81 -12.77 -10.49
N ARG A 115 -6.85 -13.43 -9.99
CA ARG A 115 -6.76 -14.86 -9.68
C ARG A 115 -7.07 -15.70 -10.90
N ASN A 116 -6.18 -16.65 -11.20
CA ASN A 116 -6.48 -17.72 -12.13
C ASN A 116 -7.06 -18.91 -11.35
N TYR A 117 -8.38 -19.02 -11.40
CA TYR A 117 -9.13 -20.06 -10.70
C TYR A 117 -8.97 -21.46 -11.29
N SER A 118 -8.43 -21.60 -12.51
CA SER A 118 -8.25 -22.90 -13.17
C SER A 118 -6.97 -23.61 -12.74
N ASP A 119 -5.88 -22.86 -12.57
CA ASP A 119 -4.57 -23.36 -12.13
C ASP A 119 -4.23 -22.98 -10.69
N ASN A 120 -5.18 -22.31 -10.01
CA ASN A 120 -5.08 -21.85 -8.63
C ASN A 120 -3.90 -20.88 -8.37
N THR A 121 -3.55 -20.05 -9.36
CA THR A 121 -2.48 -19.05 -9.22
C THR A 121 -3.03 -17.63 -9.05
N ILE A 122 -2.15 -16.72 -8.62
CA ILE A 122 -2.46 -15.29 -8.49
C ILE A 122 -1.47 -14.53 -9.36
N GLN A 123 -1.95 -13.83 -10.38
CA GLN A 123 -1.14 -12.88 -11.14
C GLN A 123 -1.28 -11.51 -10.48
N ILE A 124 -0.16 -10.95 -10.02
CA ILE A 124 -0.10 -9.56 -9.59
C ILE A 124 0.55 -8.70 -10.67
N THR A 125 0.05 -7.49 -10.85
CA THR A 125 0.56 -6.52 -11.83
C THR A 125 0.69 -5.16 -11.15
N GLN A 126 1.77 -4.43 -11.44
CA GLN A 126 1.93 -3.05 -10.97
C GLN A 126 1.79 -2.04 -12.10
N GLU A 127 1.16 -0.91 -11.79
CA GLU A 127 1.13 0.29 -12.63
C GLU A 127 1.05 1.55 -11.77
N SER A 128 1.20 2.73 -12.37
CA SER A 128 0.91 3.99 -11.68
C SER A 128 -0.59 4.16 -11.49
N CYS A 129 -1.02 4.44 -10.27
CA CYS A 129 -2.43 4.65 -9.94
C CYS A 129 -2.96 6.00 -10.45
N VAL A 130 -2.06 6.98 -10.59
CA VAL A 130 -2.37 8.38 -10.94
C VAL A 130 -2.09 8.66 -12.41
N ASP A 131 -0.93 8.22 -12.92
CA ASP A 131 -0.52 8.45 -14.30
C ASP A 131 -0.63 7.16 -15.13
N LYS A 132 -1.81 6.94 -15.72
CA LYS A 132 -2.09 5.78 -16.58
C LYS A 132 -1.25 5.76 -17.87
N SER A 133 -0.60 6.87 -18.23
CA SER A 133 0.23 6.94 -19.44
C SER A 133 1.66 6.45 -19.20
N SER A 134 2.12 6.45 -17.94
CA SER A 134 3.46 6.01 -17.59
C SER A 134 3.57 4.48 -17.58
N LYS A 135 3.94 3.94 -18.75
CA LYS A 135 4.20 2.49 -18.94
C LYS A 135 5.47 1.99 -18.25
N HIS A 136 6.30 2.89 -17.75
CA HIS A 136 7.61 2.59 -17.16
C HIS A 136 7.65 2.77 -15.64
N ALA A 137 6.63 3.40 -15.04
CA ALA A 137 6.55 3.55 -13.59
C ALA A 137 6.47 2.17 -12.93
N SER A 138 7.47 1.86 -12.12
CA SER A 138 7.54 0.63 -11.34
C SER A 138 8.32 0.87 -10.05
N TRP A 139 7.99 0.10 -9.03
CA TRP A 139 8.53 0.20 -7.68
C TRP A 139 9.00 -1.17 -7.21
N TRP A 140 9.87 -1.18 -6.19
CA TRP A 140 10.09 -2.36 -5.36
C TRP A 140 8.96 -2.46 -4.35
N ILE A 141 7.93 -3.26 -4.66
CA ILE A 141 6.73 -3.38 -3.82
C ILE A 141 6.87 -4.57 -2.88
N PRO A 142 7.01 -4.36 -1.55
CA PRO A 142 6.86 -5.43 -0.58
C PRO A 142 5.38 -5.79 -0.50
N TYR A 143 5.03 -7.03 -0.85
CA TYR A 143 3.67 -7.51 -0.74
C TYR A 143 3.56 -8.61 0.31
N ASN A 144 2.41 -8.63 0.95
CA ASN A 144 1.93 -9.73 1.77
C ASN A 144 0.43 -9.88 1.53
N PHE A 145 -0.12 -11.04 1.87
CA PHE A 145 -1.54 -11.30 1.67
C PHE A 145 -2.09 -12.36 2.61
N ASP A 146 -3.35 -12.22 3.01
CA ASP A 146 -4.09 -13.27 3.69
C ASP A 146 -5.00 -14.00 2.71
N THR A 147 -5.37 -15.22 3.08
CA THR A 147 -6.38 -16.02 2.37
C THR A 147 -7.46 -16.43 3.37
N ALA A 148 -8.67 -16.74 2.90
CA ALA A 148 -9.78 -17.10 3.78
C ALA A 148 -9.50 -18.29 4.74
N ASN A 149 -8.53 -19.14 4.40
CA ASN A 149 -8.12 -20.34 5.15
C ASN A 149 -6.71 -20.23 5.78
N ASN A 150 -5.94 -19.20 5.46
CA ASN A 150 -4.62 -18.94 6.04
C ASN A 150 -4.49 -17.44 6.30
N ILE A 151 -4.79 -17.06 7.54
CA ILE A 151 -4.91 -15.68 8.01
C ILE A 151 -3.73 -15.42 8.96
N GLU A 152 -2.82 -14.55 8.56
CA GLU A 152 -1.68 -14.11 9.38
C GLU A 152 -1.74 -12.58 9.58
N GLN A 153 -2.92 -12.03 9.93
CA GLN A 153 -3.19 -10.58 9.99
C GLN A 153 -2.14 -9.73 10.74
N ASN A 154 -1.47 -10.30 11.76
CA ASN A 154 -0.47 -9.59 12.57
C ASN A 154 0.96 -9.71 12.01
N LYS A 155 1.20 -10.60 11.04
CA LYS A 155 2.50 -10.79 10.37
C LYS A 155 2.59 -9.87 9.16
N THR A 156 3.00 -8.65 9.44
CA THR A 156 3.07 -7.55 8.46
C THR A 156 4.36 -7.52 7.65
N THR A 157 5.29 -8.43 7.90
CA THR A 157 6.48 -8.60 7.04
C THR A 157 6.07 -9.08 5.64
N PRO A 158 6.91 -8.85 4.61
CA PRO A 158 6.57 -9.23 3.24
C PRO A 158 6.57 -10.75 3.08
N ASP A 159 5.61 -11.28 2.32
CA ASP A 159 5.69 -12.65 1.81
C ASP A 159 6.56 -12.71 0.54
N GLY A 160 6.77 -11.57 -0.12
CA GLY A 160 7.64 -11.44 -1.29
C GLY A 160 7.76 -9.99 -1.76
N TRP A 161 8.52 -9.80 -2.84
CA TRP A 161 8.78 -8.51 -3.45
C TRP A 161 8.44 -8.57 -4.94
N LEU A 162 7.68 -7.59 -5.42
CA LEU A 162 7.56 -7.32 -6.85
C LEU A 162 8.64 -6.30 -7.23
N ALA A 163 9.59 -6.73 -8.05
CA ALA A 163 10.77 -5.96 -8.37
C ALA A 163 10.50 -4.75 -9.26
N LYS A 164 11.31 -3.69 -9.10
CA LYS A 164 11.33 -2.57 -10.05
C LYS A 164 11.63 -3.08 -11.46
N GLY A 165 10.91 -2.57 -12.45
CA GLY A 165 10.99 -3.00 -13.85
C GLY A 165 10.22 -4.29 -14.18
N VAL A 166 9.75 -5.04 -13.17
CA VAL A 166 8.89 -6.22 -13.36
C VAL A 166 7.44 -5.80 -13.25
N GLN A 167 6.74 -5.74 -14.38
CA GLN A 167 5.34 -5.29 -14.39
C GLN A 167 4.36 -6.33 -13.88
N SER A 168 4.66 -7.62 -14.02
CA SER A 168 3.77 -8.68 -13.53
C SER A 168 4.56 -9.89 -13.05
N MET A 169 4.02 -10.58 -12.05
CA MET A 169 4.53 -11.86 -11.56
C MET A 169 3.37 -12.79 -11.19
N VAL A 170 3.64 -14.10 -11.24
CA VAL A 170 2.67 -15.14 -10.85
C VAL A 170 3.11 -15.75 -9.52
N ILE A 171 2.22 -15.68 -8.53
CA ILE A 171 2.36 -16.36 -7.25
C ILE A 171 1.65 -17.70 -7.35
N ARG A 172 2.38 -18.76 -6.99
CA ARG A 172 1.88 -20.14 -6.94
C ARG A 172 1.66 -20.56 -5.49
N PRO A 173 0.68 -21.43 -5.21
CA PRO A 173 0.49 -21.99 -3.88
C PRO A 173 1.72 -22.80 -3.48
N THR A 174 2.04 -22.76 -2.19
CA THR A 174 3.15 -23.48 -1.55
C THR A 174 2.60 -24.35 -0.43
N GLU A 175 3.43 -25.23 0.15
CA GLU A 175 3.05 -26.02 1.32
C GLU A 175 2.71 -25.13 2.53
N GLN A 176 3.42 -24.01 2.69
CA GLN A 176 3.25 -23.07 3.78
C GLN A 176 2.07 -22.13 3.57
N LYS A 177 1.71 -21.86 2.31
CA LYS A 177 0.67 -20.92 1.93
C LYS A 177 -0.06 -21.38 0.67
N SER A 178 -1.21 -22.00 0.87
CA SER A 178 -2.12 -22.44 -0.17
C SER A 178 -3.50 -21.82 0.01
N TRP A 179 -4.30 -21.85 -1.05
CA TRP A 179 -5.68 -21.36 -1.09
C TRP A 179 -6.49 -22.22 -2.05
N SER A 180 -7.81 -22.21 -1.89
CA SER A 180 -8.75 -22.82 -2.83
C SER A 180 -9.33 -21.79 -3.80
N THR A 181 -10.02 -22.24 -4.83
CA THR A 181 -10.78 -21.38 -5.75
C THR A 181 -11.94 -20.64 -5.07
N ASN A 182 -12.28 -21.01 -3.83
CA ASN A 182 -13.37 -20.43 -3.03
C ASN A 182 -12.84 -19.60 -1.84
N ASP A 183 -11.53 -19.46 -1.72
CA ASP A 183 -10.93 -18.65 -0.65
C ASP A 183 -10.62 -17.28 -1.21
N TRP A 184 -11.20 -16.20 -0.69
CA TRP A 184 -10.73 -14.86 -1.07
C TRP A 184 -9.24 -14.67 -0.70
N VAL A 185 -8.60 -13.73 -1.39
CA VAL A 185 -7.27 -13.22 -1.02
C VAL A 185 -7.35 -11.72 -0.76
N ILE A 186 -6.63 -11.25 0.25
CA ILE A 186 -6.53 -9.83 0.59
C ILE A 186 -5.05 -9.49 0.75
N PHE A 187 -4.55 -8.62 -0.11
CA PHE A 187 -3.18 -8.12 -0.06
C PHE A 187 -3.06 -6.90 0.85
N ASN A 188 -1.82 -6.57 1.20
CA ASN A 188 -1.44 -5.41 2.01
C ASN A 188 -2.02 -5.47 3.44
N ARG A 189 -1.61 -6.49 4.20
CA ARG A 189 -1.99 -6.68 5.61
C ARG A 189 -1.84 -5.37 6.38
N GLN A 190 -2.93 -4.99 7.04
CA GLN A 190 -3.07 -3.77 7.84
C GLN A 190 -2.72 -2.46 7.11
N GLN A 191 -2.80 -2.44 5.77
CA GLN A 191 -2.44 -1.29 4.95
C GLN A 191 -1.05 -0.75 5.31
N THR A 192 -0.09 -1.65 5.47
CA THR A 192 1.31 -1.32 5.81
C THR A 192 2.06 -0.80 4.60
N GLY A 193 1.73 -1.31 3.41
CA GLY A 193 2.26 -0.86 2.13
C GLY A 193 1.59 0.42 1.62
N TYR A 194 2.40 1.32 1.06
CA TYR A 194 1.92 2.55 0.42
C TYR A 194 1.49 2.30 -1.04
N TYR A 195 0.47 1.47 -1.24
CA TYR A 195 -0.09 1.16 -2.56
C TYR A 195 -1.57 0.76 -2.45
N ARG A 196 -2.33 0.97 -3.53
CA ARG A 196 -3.74 0.54 -3.64
C ARG A 196 -3.84 -0.86 -4.23
N VAL A 197 -4.89 -1.60 -3.89
CA VAL A 197 -5.07 -2.97 -4.41
C VAL A 197 -6.41 -3.12 -5.12
N LEU A 198 -6.36 -3.46 -6.41
CA LEU A 198 -7.52 -3.78 -7.24
C LEU A 198 -7.60 -5.29 -7.43
N TYR A 199 -8.77 -5.89 -7.16
CA TYR A 199 -8.98 -7.33 -7.31
C TYR A 199 -9.86 -7.64 -8.52
N ASP A 200 -9.86 -8.90 -8.97
CA ASP A 200 -10.88 -9.40 -9.89
C ASP A 200 -12.27 -9.50 -9.21
N GLU A 201 -13.32 -9.49 -10.04
CA GLU A 201 -14.73 -9.46 -9.60
C GLU A 201 -15.09 -10.67 -8.73
N ARG A 202 -14.60 -11.86 -9.06
CA ARG A 202 -14.89 -13.08 -8.29
C ARG A 202 -14.28 -12.99 -6.90
N ASN A 203 -13.08 -12.42 -6.77
CA ASN A 203 -12.47 -12.18 -5.47
C ASN A 203 -13.27 -11.18 -4.63
N TYR A 204 -13.74 -10.07 -5.21
CA TYR A 204 -14.64 -9.15 -4.51
C TYR A 204 -15.92 -9.83 -4.04
N GLN A 205 -16.53 -10.70 -4.86
CA GLN A 205 -17.74 -11.43 -4.47
C GLN A 205 -17.48 -12.35 -3.26
N MET A 206 -16.36 -13.08 -3.23
CA MET A 206 -16.03 -13.94 -2.09
C MET A 206 -15.78 -13.14 -0.80
N ILE A 207 -15.16 -11.96 -0.90
CA ILE A 207 -15.03 -11.06 0.26
C ILE A 207 -16.43 -10.63 0.73
N LEU A 208 -17.28 -10.19 -0.19
CA LEU A 208 -18.64 -9.74 0.12
C LEU A 208 -19.51 -10.86 0.75
N ASP A 209 -19.33 -12.11 0.31
CA ASP A 209 -20.02 -13.26 0.87
C ASP A 209 -19.61 -13.53 2.32
N ASP A 210 -18.33 -13.33 2.66
CA ASP A 210 -17.84 -13.41 4.04
C ASP A 210 -18.40 -12.27 4.91
N TYR A 211 -18.53 -11.05 4.38
CA TYR A 211 -19.23 -9.96 5.05
C TYR A 211 -20.70 -10.30 5.32
N LYS A 212 -21.45 -10.74 4.30
CA LYS A 212 -22.88 -11.11 4.40
C LYS A 212 -23.11 -12.26 5.37
N SER A 213 -22.15 -13.16 5.48
CA SER A 213 -22.22 -14.32 6.38
C SER A 213 -21.79 -14.02 7.83
N GLY A 214 -21.51 -12.75 8.17
CA GLY A 214 -21.08 -12.36 9.51
C GLY A 214 -19.65 -12.80 9.86
N ARG A 215 -18.85 -13.24 8.88
CA ARG A 215 -17.44 -13.65 9.07
C ARG A 215 -16.46 -12.49 8.89
N ILE A 216 -16.95 -11.27 9.07
CA ILE A 216 -16.21 -10.01 8.82
C ILE A 216 -14.92 -9.89 9.64
N GLU A 217 -14.85 -10.52 10.81
CA GLU A 217 -13.65 -10.52 11.67
C GLU A 217 -12.49 -11.35 11.10
N LYS A 218 -12.73 -12.18 10.07
CA LYS A 218 -11.66 -12.82 9.30
C LYS A 218 -10.80 -11.80 8.53
N ILE A 219 -11.28 -10.56 8.38
CA ILE A 219 -10.57 -9.48 7.71
C ILE A 219 -10.25 -8.41 8.75
N HIS A 220 -8.96 -8.11 8.89
CA HIS A 220 -8.49 -7.12 9.87
C HIS A 220 -9.17 -5.76 9.64
N SER A 221 -9.52 -5.04 10.72
CA SER A 221 -10.22 -3.75 10.66
C SER A 221 -9.58 -2.75 9.69
N LEU A 222 -8.25 -2.62 9.72
CA LEU A 222 -7.50 -1.77 8.78
C LEU A 222 -7.60 -2.24 7.32
N ASN A 223 -7.66 -3.54 7.05
CA ASN A 223 -7.91 -4.04 5.69
C ASN A 223 -9.34 -3.79 5.23
N ARG A 224 -10.32 -3.82 6.15
CA ARG A 224 -11.71 -3.43 5.86
C ARG A 224 -11.80 -1.96 5.48
N ALA A 225 -11.12 -1.10 6.22
CA ALA A 225 -11.00 0.33 5.92
C ALA A 225 -10.30 0.56 4.57
N GLN A 226 -9.18 -0.12 4.31
CA GLN A 226 -8.48 -0.06 3.03
C GLN A 226 -9.38 -0.48 1.87
N LEU A 227 -10.10 -1.60 2.01
CA LEU A 227 -10.99 -2.10 0.96
C LEU A 227 -12.09 -1.09 0.63
N MET A 228 -12.70 -0.49 1.64
CA MET A 228 -13.69 0.57 1.48
C MET A 228 -13.09 1.82 0.82
N ASP A 229 -11.86 2.16 1.19
CA ASP A 229 -11.11 3.26 0.60
C ASP A 229 -10.83 3.02 -0.90
N ASP A 230 -10.25 1.88 -1.22
CA ASP A 230 -9.90 1.46 -2.58
C ASP A 230 -11.14 1.34 -3.47
N LEU A 231 -12.23 0.71 -3.00
CA LEU A 231 -13.50 0.63 -3.74
C LEU A 231 -14.04 2.01 -4.12
N GLY A 232 -14.03 2.96 -3.18
CA GLY A 232 -14.52 4.33 -3.45
C GLY A 232 -13.62 5.10 -4.41
N TYR A 233 -12.31 4.85 -4.39
CA TYR A 233 -11.39 5.41 -5.37
C TYR A 233 -11.59 4.80 -6.77
N PHE A 234 -11.76 3.48 -6.85
CA PHE A 234 -11.94 2.77 -8.12
C PHE A 234 -13.31 3.00 -8.76
N ALA A 235 -14.36 3.19 -7.97
CA ALA A 235 -15.66 3.63 -8.48
C ALA A 235 -15.56 5.03 -9.13
N ARG A 236 -14.97 6.00 -8.43
CA ARG A 236 -14.76 7.38 -8.94
C ARG A 236 -13.87 7.43 -10.19
N SER A 237 -12.82 6.61 -10.23
CA SER A 237 -11.91 6.55 -11.38
C SER A 237 -12.38 5.67 -12.54
N GLY A 238 -13.61 5.11 -12.45
CA GLY A 238 -14.23 4.28 -13.48
C GLY A 238 -13.61 2.89 -13.66
N ARG A 239 -12.81 2.42 -12.69
CA ARG A 239 -12.19 1.08 -12.70
C ARG A 239 -13.12 -0.01 -12.16
N LEU A 240 -14.09 0.35 -11.32
CA LEU A 240 -15.12 -0.53 -10.78
C LEU A 240 -16.49 0.14 -10.90
N PRO A 241 -17.59 -0.65 -11.00
CA PRO A 241 -18.93 -0.08 -10.99
C PRO A 241 -19.29 0.43 -9.58
N TYR A 242 -20.02 1.55 -9.52
CA TYR A 242 -20.54 2.09 -8.26
C TYR A 242 -21.44 1.10 -7.49
N SER A 243 -22.14 0.21 -8.19
CA SER A 243 -22.97 -0.83 -7.56
C SER A 243 -22.16 -1.69 -6.59
N LEU A 244 -20.95 -2.10 -6.97
CA LEU A 244 -20.08 -2.89 -6.10
C LEU A 244 -19.68 -2.12 -4.84
N PHE A 245 -19.30 -0.85 -4.99
CA PHE A 245 -19.00 0.03 -3.85
C PHE A 245 -20.18 0.13 -2.88
N PHE A 246 -21.39 0.37 -3.39
CA PHE A 246 -22.58 0.49 -2.56
C PHE A 246 -22.99 -0.83 -1.89
N GLU A 247 -22.76 -1.97 -2.53
CA GLU A 247 -22.98 -3.28 -1.91
C GLU A 247 -22.09 -3.50 -0.69
N PHE A 248 -20.79 -3.20 -0.80
CA PHE A 248 -19.85 -3.23 0.33
C PHE A 248 -20.22 -2.23 1.41
N PHE A 249 -20.50 -0.99 1.01
CA PHE A 249 -20.88 0.07 1.93
C PHE A 249 -22.10 -0.32 2.77
N LYS A 250 -23.13 -0.91 2.14
CA LYS A 250 -24.33 -1.39 2.83
C LYS A 250 -23.97 -2.41 3.92
N GLN A 251 -23.10 -3.39 3.63
CA GLN A 251 -22.70 -4.39 4.64
C GLN A 251 -21.90 -3.76 5.79
N ILE A 252 -21.02 -2.81 5.48
CA ILE A 252 -20.17 -2.13 6.47
C ILE A 252 -20.98 -1.20 7.37
N ALA A 253 -21.94 -0.46 6.82
CA ALA A 253 -22.79 0.47 7.56
C ALA A 253 -23.69 -0.25 8.59
N HIS A 254 -23.95 -1.55 8.39
CA HIS A 254 -24.63 -2.40 9.37
C HIS A 254 -23.68 -2.93 10.47
N GLY A 255 -22.35 -2.77 10.33
CA GLY A 255 -21.34 -3.17 11.30
C GLY A 255 -20.92 -2.04 12.26
N THR A 256 -20.34 -2.40 13.41
CA THR A 256 -19.99 -1.46 14.50
C THR A 256 -18.52 -0.99 14.52
N ASP A 257 -17.74 -1.26 13.48
CA ASP A 257 -16.30 -0.94 13.47
C ASP A 257 -16.02 0.54 13.14
N LYS A 258 -15.58 1.29 14.15
CA LYS A 258 -15.25 2.73 14.06
C LYS A 258 -14.17 3.05 13.01
N ALA A 259 -13.18 2.18 12.80
CA ALA A 259 -12.13 2.44 11.81
C ALA A 259 -12.70 2.42 10.39
N THR A 260 -13.59 1.46 10.12
CA THR A 260 -14.26 1.33 8.84
C THR A 260 -15.29 2.46 8.63
N ILE A 261 -16.00 2.87 9.69
CA ILE A 261 -16.97 3.98 9.65
C ILE A 261 -16.27 5.32 9.36
N THR A 262 -15.10 5.59 9.98
CA THR A 262 -14.36 6.85 9.78
C THR A 262 -13.87 6.98 8.33
N GLY A 263 -13.31 5.90 7.76
CA GLY A 263 -12.93 5.86 6.34
C GLY A 263 -14.12 5.98 5.38
N SER A 264 -15.28 5.44 5.76
CA SER A 264 -16.50 5.53 4.95
C SER A 264 -17.12 6.94 4.96
N ASN A 265 -17.17 7.59 6.13
CA ASN A 265 -17.81 8.90 6.31
C ASN A 265 -17.11 10.02 5.52
N GLY A 266 -15.77 10.00 5.42
CA GLY A 266 -15.04 10.95 4.59
C GLY A 266 -15.45 10.87 3.12
N LYS A 267 -15.67 9.65 2.59
CA LYS A 267 -15.98 9.43 1.17
C LYS A 267 -17.41 9.70 0.78
N ILE A 268 -18.37 9.50 1.69
CA ILE A 268 -19.77 9.86 1.43
C ILE A 268 -19.89 11.37 1.25
N THR A 269 -19.19 12.15 2.08
CA THR A 269 -19.17 13.61 1.96
C THR A 269 -18.62 14.04 0.60
N ASP A 270 -17.53 13.42 0.13
CA ASP A 270 -16.97 13.68 -1.20
C ASP A 270 -17.93 13.32 -2.35
N LEU A 271 -18.61 12.16 -2.26
CA LEU A 271 -19.56 11.69 -3.28
C LEU A 271 -20.80 12.60 -3.38
N LEU A 272 -21.33 13.03 -2.24
CA LEU A 272 -22.48 13.95 -2.17
C LEU A 272 -22.13 15.36 -2.71
N ASN A 273 -20.86 15.74 -2.67
CA ASN A 273 -20.39 17.00 -3.25
C ASN A 273 -20.16 16.88 -4.76
N PHE A 274 -19.78 15.71 -5.26
CA PHE A 274 -19.59 15.44 -6.70
C PHE A 274 -20.91 15.36 -7.47
N GLU A 275 -22.00 14.84 -6.89
CA GLU A 275 -23.32 14.86 -7.54
C GLU A 275 -23.95 16.26 -7.66
N LYS A 276 -23.37 17.26 -7.01
CA LYS A 276 -23.82 18.66 -7.05
C LYS A 276 -23.07 19.53 -8.06
N SER A 277 -22.03 18.98 -8.72
CA SER A 277 -21.25 19.64 -9.79
C SER A 277 -21.58 19.07 -11.15
#